data_AF-A0A957SVU0-F1
#
_entry.id   AF-A0A957SVU0-F1
#
_cell.length_a   1.000
_cell.length_b   1.000
_cell.length_c   1.000
_cell.angle_alpha   90.00
_cell.angle_beta   90.00
_cell.angle_gamma   90.00
#
_symmetry.space_group_name_H-M   'P 1'
#
loop_
_entity.id
_entity.type
_entity.pdbx_description
1 polymer ?
#
loop_
_entity_poly.entity_id
_entity_poly.type
_entity_poly.pdbx_seq_one_letter_code
_entity_poly.pdbx_strand_id
1 'polypeptide(L)'
;MKRPELISRILIVAGILLAIGAPLFLWARTPLIHARMAEAGGWNPDVIQAEVGKPLHLKITSDDVMHGFAVGQMDMQSVDILPGKVTDITLNFDKPGIYTFFCTRWCGLNHWRMRGSIEVSGSPLDPEPATVPLYVSLDLDLDAPHDAPVIPNERPSAISGQLLETNLPIDQGAEYYRSHSPYQVFTDLSTTTLTEHQRWDVVAYFWQSNATSESLANGKQLYTQNCAACHGENGAGDGVFADDLATAGESSMQTMEGAMDMVMQSPVDFTNPRRMLGASPALLQGKILRGGMGTGMPMWGSIFTEEQIWDLIAYIYSFQFEYER
;
A
#
# COMPACT_ATOMS: atom_id res chain seq x y z
N MET A 1 33.08 42.95 -40.62
CA MET A 1 32.91 41.98 -39.51
C MET A 1 33.82 40.79 -39.79
N LYS A 2 34.71 40.41 -38.85
CA LYS A 2 35.68 39.34 -39.12
C LYS A 2 34.91 38.01 -39.21
N ARG A 3 35.11 37.23 -40.28
CA ARG A 3 34.46 35.92 -40.51
C ARG A 3 34.33 35.04 -39.24
N PRO A 4 35.33 34.94 -38.34
CA PRO A 4 35.18 34.18 -37.09
C PRO A 4 34.11 34.72 -36.12
N GLU A 5 33.90 36.04 -36.03
CA GLU A 5 32.89 36.63 -35.14
C GLU A 5 31.45 36.37 -35.65
N LEU A 6 31.27 36.33 -36.97
CA LEU A 6 29.98 36.00 -37.58
C LEU A 6 29.63 34.52 -37.31
N ILE A 7 30.61 33.62 -37.44
CA ILE A 7 30.42 32.18 -37.18
C ILE A 7 30.07 31.93 -35.71
N SER A 8 30.79 32.55 -34.76
CA SER A 8 30.48 32.40 -33.33
C SER A 8 29.08 32.90 -32.98
N ARG A 9 28.63 34.02 -33.55
CA ARG A 9 27.27 34.53 -33.31
C ARG A 9 26.19 33.59 -33.86
N ILE A 10 26.41 33.03 -35.05
CA ILE A 10 25.48 32.05 -35.63
C ILE A 10 25.42 30.79 -34.76
N LEU A 11 26.56 30.29 -34.28
CA LEU A 11 26.59 29.11 -33.40
C LEU A 11 25.91 29.35 -32.05
N ILE A 12 26.09 30.53 -31.44
CA ILE A 12 25.41 30.89 -30.18
C ILE A 12 23.90 31.00 -30.41
N VAL A 13 23.46 31.70 -31.46
CA VAL A 13 22.01 31.84 -31.75
C VAL A 13 21.39 30.50 -32.10
N ALA A 14 22.04 29.67 -32.90
CA ALA A 14 21.60 28.30 -33.20
C ALA A 14 21.56 27.44 -31.93
N GLY A 15 22.56 27.56 -31.05
CA GLY A 15 22.62 26.88 -29.76
C GLY A 15 21.47 27.29 -28.83
N ILE A 16 21.15 28.58 -28.74
CA ILE A 16 20.01 29.09 -27.95
C ILE A 16 18.68 28.63 -28.55
N LEU A 17 18.51 28.73 -29.87
CA LEU A 17 17.31 28.26 -30.55
C LEU A 17 17.10 26.75 -30.41
N LEU A 18 18.17 25.96 -30.39
CA LEU A 18 18.11 24.52 -30.09
C LEU A 18 17.79 24.28 -28.62
N ALA A 19 18.47 24.98 -27.70
CA ALA A 19 18.30 24.80 -26.26
C ALA A 19 16.90 25.20 -25.76
N ILE A 20 16.22 26.14 -26.42
CA ILE A 20 14.86 26.56 -26.07
C ILE A 20 13.81 25.88 -26.97
N GLY A 21 14.10 25.79 -28.27
CA GLY A 21 13.17 25.25 -29.26
C GLY A 21 12.96 23.75 -29.13
N ALA A 22 13.99 22.97 -28.79
CA ALA A 22 13.83 21.53 -28.62
C ALA A 22 12.98 21.16 -27.40
N PRO A 23 13.18 21.74 -26.19
CA PRO A 23 12.29 21.50 -25.06
C PRO A 23 10.84 21.90 -25.31
N LEU A 24 10.60 23.07 -25.93
CA LEU A 24 9.24 23.51 -26.28
C LEU A 24 8.56 22.59 -27.30
N PHE A 25 9.31 22.12 -28.30
CA PHE A 25 8.82 21.19 -29.30
C PHE A 25 8.47 19.82 -28.70
N LEU A 26 9.31 19.31 -27.79
CA LEU A 26 9.04 18.06 -27.07
C LEU A 26 7.85 18.21 -26.12
N TRP A 27 7.76 19.30 -25.36
CA TRP A 27 6.63 19.58 -24.48
C TRP A 27 5.31 19.71 -25.24
N ALA A 28 5.31 20.32 -26.43
CA ALA A 28 4.12 20.41 -27.28
C ALA A 28 3.63 19.04 -27.80
N ARG A 29 4.49 18.01 -27.78
CA ARG A 29 4.17 16.65 -28.23
C ARG A 29 3.94 15.65 -27.10
N THR A 30 4.11 16.06 -25.84
CA THR A 30 3.75 15.23 -24.68
C THR A 30 2.26 14.89 -24.77
N PRO A 31 1.88 13.60 -24.86
CA PRO A 31 0.48 13.22 -24.93
C PRO A 31 -0.25 13.65 -23.64
N LEU A 32 -1.47 14.15 -23.81
CA LEU A 32 -2.34 14.50 -22.69
C LEU A 32 -3.04 13.23 -22.19
N ILE A 33 -2.85 12.92 -20.92
CA ILE A 33 -3.53 11.84 -20.23
C ILE A 33 -4.87 12.38 -19.71
N HIS A 34 -5.94 11.68 -20.03
CA HIS A 34 -7.29 11.98 -19.56
C HIS A 34 -7.63 11.06 -18.39
N ALA A 35 -8.02 11.66 -17.27
CA ALA A 35 -8.58 10.97 -16.11
C ALA A 35 -10.11 11.07 -16.16
N ARG A 36 -10.76 9.91 -16.06
CA ARG A 36 -12.22 9.75 -15.90
C ARG A 36 -12.47 8.75 -14.79
N MET A 37 -13.64 8.76 -14.17
CA MET A 37 -14.08 7.69 -13.27
C MET A 37 -13.89 6.31 -13.94
N ALA A 38 -13.63 5.27 -13.15
CA ALA A 38 -13.24 3.96 -13.69
C ALA A 38 -14.31 3.36 -14.63
N GLU A 39 -15.60 3.54 -14.32
CA GLU A 39 -16.72 3.14 -15.18
C GLU A 39 -16.80 3.91 -16.52
N ALA A 40 -16.18 5.09 -16.60
CA ALA A 40 -16.13 5.95 -17.78
C ALA A 40 -14.83 5.81 -18.58
N GLY A 41 -14.03 4.77 -18.29
CA GLY A 41 -12.82 4.42 -19.04
C GLY A 41 -11.51 4.70 -18.31
N GLY A 42 -11.55 5.24 -17.09
CA GLY A 42 -10.35 5.40 -16.26
C GLY A 42 -9.30 6.34 -16.87
N TRP A 43 -8.03 5.95 -16.72
CA TRP A 43 -6.88 6.65 -17.29
C TRP A 43 -6.76 6.36 -18.79
N ASN A 44 -6.53 7.38 -19.62
CA ASN A 44 -6.26 7.20 -21.04
C ASN A 44 -5.14 8.13 -21.53
N PRO A 45 -4.00 7.61 -22.00
CA PRO A 45 -3.62 6.19 -21.97
C PRO A 45 -3.45 5.67 -20.53
N ASP A 46 -3.68 4.38 -20.33
CA ASP A 46 -3.46 3.65 -19.08
C ASP A 46 -2.07 3.00 -19.00
N VAL A 47 -1.36 2.89 -20.13
CA VAL A 47 0.02 2.42 -20.22
C VAL A 47 0.92 3.53 -20.76
N ILE A 48 2.00 3.81 -20.03
CA ILE A 48 2.97 4.86 -20.34
C ILE A 48 4.36 4.23 -20.43
N GLN A 49 5.15 4.62 -21.42
CA GLN A 49 6.51 4.13 -21.61
C GLN A 49 7.53 5.12 -21.05
N ALA A 50 8.56 4.62 -20.39
CA ALA A 50 9.64 5.40 -19.82
C ALA A 50 10.99 4.69 -19.91
N GLU A 51 12.06 5.42 -19.62
CA GLU A 51 13.43 4.91 -19.62
C GLU A 51 14.17 5.36 -18.36
N VAL A 52 14.99 4.46 -17.81
CA VAL A 52 15.84 4.78 -16.67
C VAL A 52 16.75 5.97 -16.96
N GLY A 53 16.84 6.90 -16.00
CA GLY A 53 17.68 8.10 -16.08
C GLY A 53 17.18 9.19 -17.03
N LYS A 54 16.04 9.00 -17.71
CA LYS A 54 15.40 10.04 -18.53
C LYS A 54 14.16 10.60 -17.81
N PRO A 55 14.04 11.92 -17.62
CA PRO A 55 12.84 12.52 -17.06
C PRO A 55 11.60 12.21 -17.91
N LEU A 56 10.57 11.65 -17.29
CA LEU A 56 9.26 11.44 -17.89
C LEU A 56 8.37 12.64 -17.59
N HIS A 57 8.09 13.45 -18.61
CA HIS A 57 7.13 14.56 -18.51
C HIS A 57 5.74 14.08 -18.87
N LEU A 58 4.79 14.29 -17.96
CA LEU A 58 3.37 13.95 -18.13
C LEU A 58 2.53 15.21 -18.11
N LYS A 59 1.47 15.20 -18.94
CA LYS A 59 0.38 16.17 -18.89
C LYS A 59 -0.88 15.41 -18.57
N ILE A 60 -1.59 15.82 -17.53
CA ILE A 60 -2.79 15.11 -17.08
C ILE A 60 -3.92 16.12 -16.90
N THR A 61 -5.12 15.79 -17.36
CA THR A 61 -6.36 16.54 -17.08
C THR A 61 -7.44 15.59 -16.60
N SER A 62 -8.42 16.12 -15.88
CA SER A 62 -9.68 15.41 -15.65
C SER A 62 -10.75 15.87 -16.63
N ASP A 63 -11.57 14.91 -17.09
CA ASP A 63 -12.73 15.14 -17.95
C ASP A 63 -14.05 15.16 -17.17
N ASP A 64 -14.05 14.82 -15.86
CA ASP A 64 -15.26 14.70 -15.03
C ASP A 64 -15.12 15.33 -13.63
N VAL A 65 -14.58 14.59 -12.66
CA VAL A 65 -14.47 14.95 -11.24
C VAL A 65 -13.02 15.19 -10.84
N MET A 66 -12.78 15.65 -9.62
CA MET A 66 -11.41 15.72 -9.11
C MET A 66 -10.86 14.30 -8.96
N HIS A 67 -9.68 14.07 -9.54
CA HIS A 67 -8.89 12.86 -9.31
C HIS A 67 -7.62 13.23 -8.54
N GLY A 68 -6.90 12.20 -8.11
CA GLY A 68 -5.54 12.33 -7.62
C GLY A 68 -4.61 11.50 -8.47
N PHE A 69 -3.32 11.77 -8.40
CA PHE A 69 -2.29 11.01 -9.10
C PHE A 69 -1.10 10.78 -8.18
N ALA A 70 -0.73 9.51 -8.02
CA ALA A 70 0.52 9.09 -7.42
C ALA A 70 1.05 7.87 -8.16
N VAL A 71 2.35 7.62 -8.02
CA VAL A 71 3.03 6.44 -8.54
C VAL A 71 3.49 5.60 -7.34
N GLY A 72 3.10 4.33 -7.34
CA GLY A 72 3.48 3.36 -6.33
C GLY A 72 4.98 3.13 -6.29
N GLN A 73 5.48 2.74 -5.12
CA GLN A 73 6.92 2.51 -4.87
C GLN A 73 7.80 3.76 -5.09
N MET A 74 7.22 4.95 -5.19
CA MET A 74 7.94 6.22 -5.32
C MET A 74 7.64 7.12 -4.13
N ASP A 75 8.66 7.82 -3.64
CA ASP A 75 8.48 8.92 -2.70
C ASP A 75 7.94 10.15 -3.45
N MET A 76 6.62 10.24 -3.54
CA MET A 76 5.94 11.40 -4.10
C MET A 76 4.68 11.75 -3.33
N GLN A 77 4.42 13.04 -3.24
CA GLN A 77 3.12 13.51 -2.76
C GLN A 77 2.05 13.30 -3.83
N SER A 78 0.87 12.91 -3.39
CA SER A 78 -0.33 12.88 -4.22
C SER A 78 -0.56 14.24 -4.88
N VAL A 79 -0.80 14.24 -6.18
CA VAL A 79 -1.09 15.44 -6.97
C VAL A 79 -2.57 15.48 -7.33
N ASP A 80 -3.25 16.60 -7.07
CA ASP A 80 -4.65 16.77 -7.46
C ASP A 80 -4.78 17.07 -8.97
N ILE A 81 -5.68 16.34 -9.63
CA ILE A 81 -5.99 16.48 -11.05
C ILE A 81 -7.39 17.08 -11.17
N LEU A 82 -7.46 18.36 -11.54
CA LEU A 82 -8.70 19.12 -11.57
C LEU A 82 -9.41 19.04 -12.93
N PRO A 83 -10.75 19.01 -12.98
CA PRO A 83 -11.50 19.05 -14.23
C PRO A 83 -11.14 20.27 -15.10
N GLY A 84 -10.86 20.01 -16.38
CA GLY A 84 -10.56 21.03 -17.38
C GLY A 84 -9.25 21.80 -17.19
N LYS A 85 -8.40 21.40 -16.23
CA LYS A 85 -7.06 21.98 -16.03
C LYS A 85 -6.00 20.93 -16.35
N VAL A 86 -5.01 21.34 -17.14
CA VAL A 86 -3.83 20.51 -17.39
C VAL A 86 -2.85 20.70 -16.24
N THR A 87 -2.47 19.58 -15.62
CA THR A 87 -1.43 19.48 -14.61
C THR A 87 -0.18 18.83 -15.24
N ASP A 88 0.97 19.51 -15.15
CA ASP A 88 2.26 18.98 -15.57
C ASP A 88 2.94 18.24 -14.41
N ILE A 89 3.42 17.03 -14.65
CA ILE A 89 4.15 16.20 -13.67
C ILE A 89 5.46 15.72 -14.31
N THR A 90 6.55 15.74 -13.56
CA THR A 90 7.83 15.17 -14.01
C THR A 90 8.26 14.06 -13.07
N LEU A 91 8.47 12.88 -13.62
CA LEU A 91 8.88 11.68 -12.89
C LEU A 91 10.29 11.27 -13.31
N ASN A 92 11.05 10.71 -12.38
CA ASN A 92 12.37 10.15 -12.65
C ASN A 92 12.42 8.72 -12.13
N PHE A 93 12.97 7.82 -12.94
CA PHE A 93 13.11 6.41 -12.60
C PHE A 93 14.59 6.02 -12.62
N ASP A 94 15.00 5.32 -11.59
CA ASP A 94 16.35 4.82 -11.35
C ASP A 94 16.49 3.31 -11.65
N LYS A 95 15.36 2.59 -11.64
CA LYS A 95 15.30 1.15 -11.87
C LYS A 95 14.29 0.83 -13.00
N PRO A 96 14.58 -0.16 -13.86
CA PRO A 96 13.60 -0.66 -14.81
C PRO A 96 12.53 -1.48 -14.08
N GLY A 97 11.33 -1.54 -14.65
CA GLY A 97 10.21 -2.25 -14.04
C GLY A 97 8.86 -1.69 -14.45
N ILE A 98 7.81 -2.22 -13.83
CA ILE A 98 6.43 -1.76 -14.03
C ILE A 98 6.01 -1.03 -12.76
N TYR A 99 5.83 0.28 -12.86
CA TYR A 99 5.35 1.12 -11.77
C TYR A 99 3.85 1.33 -11.94
N THR A 100 3.07 1.13 -10.88
CA THR A 100 1.63 1.39 -10.93
C THR A 100 1.36 2.82 -10.56
N PHE A 101 0.75 3.62 -11.43
CA PHE A 101 0.16 4.88 -11.01
C PHE A 101 -1.32 4.70 -10.69
N PHE A 102 -1.83 5.46 -9.73
CA PHE A 102 -3.16 5.25 -9.17
C PHE A 102 -3.82 6.54 -8.72
N CYS A 103 -5.15 6.51 -8.63
CA CYS A 103 -5.92 7.62 -8.08
C CYS A 103 -5.86 7.63 -6.55
N THR A 104 -5.64 8.81 -5.99
CA THR A 104 -5.57 9.07 -4.54
C THR A 104 -6.72 9.94 -4.04
N ARG A 105 -7.65 10.31 -4.92
CA ARG A 105 -8.90 11.02 -4.58
C ARG A 105 -10.09 10.14 -4.86
N TRP A 106 -10.95 10.01 -3.87
CA TRP A 106 -12.19 9.27 -4.03
C TRP A 106 -13.06 9.91 -5.12
N CYS A 107 -13.05 9.31 -6.31
CA CYS A 107 -13.69 9.85 -7.50
C CYS A 107 -14.98 9.11 -7.88
N GLY A 108 -15.27 7.96 -7.27
CA GLY A 108 -16.45 7.15 -7.54
C GLY A 108 -16.39 5.78 -6.88
N LEU A 109 -17.46 4.97 -7.00
CA LEU A 109 -17.57 3.65 -6.36
C LEU A 109 -16.41 2.71 -6.74
N ASN A 110 -15.98 2.77 -8.00
CA ASN A 110 -14.89 1.96 -8.53
C ASN A 110 -13.51 2.62 -8.39
N HIS A 111 -13.35 3.54 -7.42
CA HIS A 111 -12.12 4.33 -7.22
C HIS A 111 -10.84 3.45 -7.20
N TRP A 112 -10.89 2.29 -6.54
CA TRP A 112 -9.76 1.36 -6.44
C TRP A 112 -9.27 0.80 -7.79
N ARG A 113 -10.11 0.83 -8.83
CA ARG A 113 -9.78 0.40 -10.21
C ARG A 113 -9.07 1.47 -11.03
N MET A 114 -8.97 2.70 -10.52
CA MET A 114 -8.29 3.82 -11.18
C MET A 114 -6.77 3.66 -11.14
N ARG A 115 -6.25 2.69 -11.88
CA ARG A 115 -4.83 2.36 -11.94
C ARG A 115 -4.36 2.27 -13.39
N GLY A 116 -3.08 2.57 -13.60
CA GLY A 116 -2.39 2.36 -14.87
C GLY A 116 -0.92 2.00 -14.63
N SER A 117 -0.18 1.73 -15.69
CA SER A 117 1.22 1.31 -15.63
C SER A 117 2.17 2.30 -16.32
N ILE A 118 3.34 2.49 -15.70
CA ILE A 118 4.51 3.08 -16.34
C ILE A 118 5.52 1.95 -16.51
N GLU A 119 5.77 1.57 -17.76
CA GLU A 119 6.75 0.56 -18.15
C GLU A 119 8.10 1.23 -18.38
N VAL A 120 9.02 1.02 -17.44
CA VAL A 120 10.36 1.62 -17.45
C VAL A 120 11.35 0.60 -17.99
N SER A 121 11.98 0.94 -19.11
CA SER A 121 13.02 0.13 -19.76
C SER A 121 14.43 0.65 -19.47
N GLY A 122 15.45 -0.19 -19.69
CA GLY A 122 16.86 0.16 -19.51
C GLY A 122 17.57 -0.71 -18.47
N SER A 123 18.79 -0.31 -18.10
CA SER A 123 19.57 -0.95 -17.04
C SER A 123 19.39 -0.20 -15.72
N PRO A 124 19.32 -0.88 -14.57
CA PRO A 124 19.24 -0.21 -13.27
C PRO A 124 20.48 0.67 -13.05
N LEU A 125 20.28 1.86 -12.47
CA LEU A 125 21.38 2.71 -12.02
C LEU A 125 22.10 2.10 -10.80
N ASP A 126 21.37 1.34 -9.97
CA ASP A 126 21.89 0.55 -8.86
C ASP A 126 21.12 -0.78 -8.73
N PRO A 127 21.74 -1.94 -9.04
CA PRO A 127 21.07 -3.23 -8.95
C PRO A 127 21.04 -3.72 -7.49
N GLU A 128 19.95 -3.45 -6.78
CA GLU A 128 19.62 -4.16 -5.55
C GLU A 128 19.00 -5.54 -5.87
N PRO A 129 19.37 -6.59 -5.14
CA PRO A 129 18.73 -7.90 -5.29
C PRO A 129 17.26 -7.81 -4.87
N ALA A 130 16.38 -8.44 -5.65
CA ALA A 130 14.98 -8.58 -5.28
C ALA A 130 14.86 -9.34 -3.95
N THR A 131 14.20 -8.73 -2.97
CA THR A 131 13.89 -9.39 -1.70
C THR A 131 12.70 -10.33 -1.88
N VAL A 132 12.79 -11.53 -1.33
CA VAL A 132 11.66 -12.47 -1.30
C VAL A 132 10.75 -12.04 -0.14
N PRO A 133 9.46 -11.76 -0.37
CA PRO A 133 8.54 -11.41 0.72
C PRO A 133 8.51 -12.50 1.81
N LEU A 134 8.39 -12.08 3.07
CA LEU A 134 8.53 -12.98 4.21
C LEU A 134 7.48 -14.09 4.23
N TYR A 135 6.24 -13.81 3.79
CA TYR A 135 5.20 -14.85 3.71
C TYR A 135 5.57 -15.98 2.73
N VAL A 136 6.35 -15.68 1.69
CA VAL A 136 6.81 -16.67 0.71
C VAL A 136 7.96 -17.49 1.30
N SER A 137 8.91 -16.86 1.98
CA SER A 137 10.02 -17.59 2.61
C SER A 137 9.56 -18.48 3.77
N LEU A 138 8.44 -18.13 4.41
CA LEU A 138 7.79 -18.92 5.45
C LEU A 138 6.79 -19.97 4.91
N ASP A 139 6.58 -20.05 3.59
CA ASP A 139 5.61 -20.96 2.95
C ASP A 139 4.20 -20.86 3.56
N LEU A 140 3.75 -19.62 3.83
CA LEU A 140 2.44 -19.38 4.44
C LEU A 140 1.30 -19.55 3.43
N ASP A 141 0.38 -20.47 3.73
CA ASP A 141 -0.90 -20.52 3.06
C ASP A 141 -1.76 -19.34 3.51
N LEU A 142 -1.82 -18.29 2.68
CA LEU A 142 -2.58 -17.09 3.01
C LEU A 142 -4.08 -17.38 3.14
N ASP A 143 -4.61 -18.38 2.44
CA ASP A 143 -6.05 -18.57 2.29
C ASP A 143 -6.62 -19.60 3.29
N ALA A 144 -5.75 -20.31 4.01
CA ALA A 144 -6.11 -21.11 5.16
C ALA A 144 -6.63 -20.26 6.34
N PRO A 145 -7.47 -20.82 7.24
CA PRO A 145 -7.81 -20.18 8.51
C PRO A 145 -6.60 -20.07 9.44
N HIS A 146 -6.39 -18.88 10.01
CA HIS A 146 -5.34 -18.58 10.99
C HIS A 146 -5.95 -18.01 12.27
N ASP A 147 -6.93 -18.71 12.83
CA ASP A 147 -7.64 -18.26 14.02
C ASP A 147 -6.87 -18.58 15.31
N ALA A 148 -6.85 -17.65 16.26
CA ALA A 148 -6.41 -17.87 17.63
C ALA A 148 -7.43 -18.75 18.38
N PRO A 149 -7.03 -19.94 18.88
CA PRO A 149 -7.89 -20.80 19.70
C PRO A 149 -8.33 -20.14 21.00
N VAL A 150 -7.42 -19.41 21.66
CA VAL A 150 -7.65 -18.66 22.90
C VAL A 150 -7.52 -17.17 22.61
N ILE A 151 -8.46 -16.38 23.15
CA ILE A 151 -8.50 -14.93 23.02
C ILE A 151 -8.62 -14.30 24.41
N PRO A 152 -8.09 -13.08 24.61
CA PRO A 152 -8.26 -12.37 25.87
C PRO A 152 -9.72 -11.91 26.04
N ASN A 153 -10.19 -11.81 27.28
CA ASN A 153 -11.55 -11.32 27.60
C ASN A 153 -11.64 -9.78 27.53
N GLU A 154 -10.50 -9.10 27.64
CA GLU A 154 -10.36 -7.65 27.61
C GLU A 154 -9.20 -7.30 26.68
N ARG A 155 -9.17 -6.05 26.22
CA ARG A 155 -8.10 -5.60 25.33
C ARG A 155 -6.77 -5.57 26.09
N PRO A 156 -5.73 -6.30 25.64
CA PRO A 156 -4.48 -6.38 26.40
C PRO A 156 -3.72 -5.05 26.45
N SER A 157 -3.07 -4.77 27.59
CA SER A 157 -2.40 -3.49 27.86
C SER A 157 -0.88 -3.60 27.77
N ALA A 158 -0.27 -2.87 26.84
CA ALA A 158 1.18 -2.83 26.68
C ALA A 158 1.89 -2.21 27.91
N ILE A 159 1.25 -1.26 28.59
CA ILE A 159 1.79 -0.64 29.81
C ILE A 159 1.84 -1.68 30.94
N SER A 160 0.76 -2.48 31.11
CA SER A 160 0.76 -3.57 32.08
C SER A 160 1.81 -4.62 31.74
N GLY A 161 1.98 -4.95 30.46
CA GLY A 161 2.97 -5.91 29.97
C GLY A 161 4.40 -5.47 30.25
N GLN A 162 4.71 -4.19 30.03
CA GLN A 162 6.03 -3.61 30.31
C GLN A 162 6.44 -3.79 31.77
N LEU A 163 5.50 -3.70 32.72
CA LEU A 163 5.77 -3.88 34.15
C LEU A 163 6.11 -5.33 34.53
N LEU A 164 5.83 -6.28 33.65
CA LEU A 164 6.02 -7.72 33.85
C LEU A 164 7.27 -8.24 33.13
N GLU A 165 7.94 -7.39 32.32
CA GLU A 165 9.07 -7.76 31.48
C GLU A 165 10.36 -7.92 32.29
N THR A 166 10.54 -9.09 32.89
CA THR A 166 11.85 -9.50 33.40
C THR A 166 12.27 -10.82 32.77
N ASN A 167 13.13 -10.76 31.75
CA ASN A 167 13.71 -11.92 31.04
C ASN A 167 12.66 -12.87 30.44
N LEU A 168 11.93 -12.41 29.42
CA LEU A 168 10.99 -13.25 28.68
C LEU A 168 11.73 -14.40 27.97
N PRO A 169 11.24 -15.64 28.05
CA PRO A 169 11.88 -16.81 27.42
C PRO A 169 11.57 -16.92 25.91
N ILE A 170 11.57 -15.78 25.20
CA ILE A 170 11.27 -15.69 23.77
C ILE A 170 12.35 -14.87 23.07
N ASP A 171 12.53 -15.09 21.77
CA ASP A 171 13.32 -14.18 20.94
C ASP A 171 12.57 -12.84 20.84
N GLN A 172 13.29 -11.73 21.02
CA GLN A 172 12.72 -10.38 20.95
C GLN A 172 13.12 -9.64 19.65
N GLY A 173 13.71 -10.36 18.70
CA GLY A 173 14.12 -9.82 17.41
C GLY A 173 12.97 -9.58 16.44
N ALA A 174 13.22 -8.68 15.47
CA ALA A 174 12.24 -8.30 14.45
C ALA A 174 11.78 -9.48 13.58
N GLU A 175 12.64 -10.47 13.32
CA GLU A 175 12.25 -11.67 12.55
C GLU A 175 11.24 -12.52 13.33
N TYR A 176 11.43 -12.69 14.64
CA TYR A 176 10.50 -13.43 15.49
C TYR A 176 9.15 -12.71 15.55
N TYR A 177 9.14 -11.38 15.79
CA TYR A 177 7.93 -10.55 15.72
C TYR A 177 7.19 -10.74 14.39
N ARG A 178 7.90 -10.65 13.25
CA ARG A 178 7.25 -10.71 11.94
C ARG A 178 6.72 -12.09 11.59
N SER A 179 7.35 -13.16 12.08
CA SER A 179 7.00 -14.54 11.73
C SER A 179 5.96 -15.18 12.66
N HIS A 180 5.80 -14.67 13.89
CA HIS A 180 4.89 -15.24 14.89
C HIS A 180 3.63 -14.40 15.06
N SER A 181 2.49 -15.08 15.18
CA SER A 181 1.22 -14.46 15.59
C SER A 181 1.22 -14.12 17.08
N PRO A 182 0.39 -13.16 17.53
CA PRO A 182 0.20 -12.89 18.96
C PRO A 182 -0.11 -14.14 19.78
N TYR A 183 -0.92 -15.05 19.23
CA TYR A 183 -1.28 -16.31 19.87
C TYR A 183 -0.07 -17.24 20.02
N GLN A 184 0.80 -17.34 19.01
CA GLN A 184 2.03 -18.13 19.11
C GLN A 184 2.96 -17.59 20.21
N VAL A 185 3.13 -16.26 20.30
CA VAL A 185 3.92 -15.65 21.38
C VAL A 185 3.27 -15.91 22.75
N PHE A 186 1.94 -15.83 22.84
CA PHE A 186 1.20 -16.20 24.05
C PHE A 186 1.46 -17.66 24.47
N THR A 187 1.52 -18.60 23.51
CA THR A 187 1.83 -20.00 23.81
C THR A 187 3.27 -20.21 24.23
N ASP A 188 4.22 -19.48 23.66
CA ASP A 188 5.65 -19.58 24.00
C ASP A 188 5.92 -19.10 25.43
N LEU A 189 5.12 -18.15 25.92
CA LEU A 189 5.12 -17.68 27.30
C LEU A 189 4.48 -18.66 28.31
N SER A 190 3.97 -19.82 27.88
CA SER A 190 3.26 -20.79 28.76
C SER A 190 4.11 -21.38 29.88
N THR A 191 5.44 -21.36 29.75
CA THR A 191 6.38 -21.86 30.77
C THR A 191 6.68 -20.85 31.88
N THR A 192 6.22 -19.60 31.72
CA THR A 192 6.37 -18.55 32.73
C THR A 192 5.39 -18.75 33.90
N THR A 193 5.60 -18.03 34.99
CA THR A 193 4.66 -17.99 36.13
C THR A 193 3.53 -16.97 35.93
N LEU A 194 3.43 -16.36 34.75
CA LEU A 194 2.43 -15.35 34.44
C LEU A 194 1.04 -15.98 34.30
N THR A 195 0.03 -15.29 34.80
CA THR A 195 -1.38 -15.62 34.51
C THR A 195 -1.68 -15.43 33.01
N GLU A 196 -2.79 -15.99 32.54
CA GLU A 196 -3.24 -15.82 31.15
C GLU A 196 -3.37 -14.34 30.75
N HIS A 197 -4.01 -13.52 31.59
CA HIS A 197 -4.12 -12.08 31.36
C HIS A 197 -2.75 -11.41 31.25
N GLN A 198 -1.84 -11.72 32.18
CA GLN A 198 -0.49 -11.17 32.18
C GLN A 198 0.31 -11.57 30.94
N ARG A 199 0.14 -12.79 30.42
CA ARG A 199 0.78 -13.19 29.16
C ARG A 199 0.26 -12.37 27.99
N TRP A 200 -1.03 -12.10 27.92
CA TRP A 200 -1.60 -11.23 26.89
C TRP A 200 -1.10 -9.79 27.00
N ASP A 201 -0.97 -9.25 28.21
CA ASP A 201 -0.36 -7.93 28.43
C ASP A 201 1.09 -7.90 27.93
N VAL A 202 1.87 -8.95 28.22
CA VAL A 202 3.25 -9.08 27.69
C VAL A 202 3.29 -9.18 26.17
N VAL A 203 2.35 -9.90 25.54
CA VAL A 203 2.20 -9.91 24.07
C VAL A 203 1.92 -8.51 23.53
N ALA A 204 1.02 -7.76 24.17
CA ALA A 204 0.73 -6.38 23.77
C ALA A 204 1.97 -5.48 23.85
N TYR A 205 2.75 -5.63 24.93
CA TYR A 205 4.01 -4.93 25.10
C TYR A 205 5.02 -5.31 24.00
N PHE A 206 5.13 -6.59 23.68
CA PHE A 206 6.04 -7.06 22.63
C PHE A 206 5.64 -6.52 21.24
N TRP A 207 4.34 -6.41 20.94
CA TRP A 207 3.86 -5.76 19.72
C TRP A 207 4.16 -4.26 19.71
N GLN A 208 3.93 -3.59 20.84
CA GLN A 208 4.21 -2.16 21.00
C GLN A 208 5.70 -1.84 20.86
N SER A 209 6.60 -2.68 21.38
CA SER A 209 8.04 -2.46 21.30
C SER A 209 8.60 -2.61 19.87
N ASN A 210 7.85 -3.28 18.99
CA ASN A 210 8.15 -3.42 17.56
C ASN A 210 7.47 -2.34 16.69
N ALA A 211 6.80 -1.35 17.28
CA ALA A 211 6.13 -0.25 16.59
C ALA A 211 6.56 1.11 17.14
N THR A 212 7.21 1.93 16.33
CA THR A 212 7.56 3.30 16.73
C THR A 212 6.35 4.22 16.62
N SER A 213 6.33 5.34 17.36
CA SER A 213 5.27 6.36 17.22
C SER A 213 5.17 6.91 15.79
N GLU A 214 6.29 7.00 15.09
CA GLU A 214 6.34 7.40 13.68
C GLU A 214 5.69 6.34 12.77
N SER A 215 6.07 5.07 12.94
CA SER A 215 5.50 3.93 12.21
C SER A 215 3.98 3.84 12.38
N LEU A 216 3.48 4.04 13.62
CA LEU A 216 2.04 4.07 13.90
C LEU A 216 1.34 5.26 13.25
N ALA A 217 1.97 6.45 13.23
CA ALA A 217 1.41 7.63 12.58
C ALA A 217 1.34 7.46 11.05
N ASN A 218 2.41 6.95 10.45
CA ASN A 218 2.48 6.63 9.02
C ASN A 218 1.43 5.58 8.65
N GLY A 219 1.38 4.47 9.39
CA GLY A 219 0.41 3.40 9.21
C GLY A 219 -1.03 3.89 9.32
N LYS A 220 -1.34 4.75 10.30
CA LYS A 220 -2.66 5.38 10.45
C LYS A 220 -3.03 6.22 9.23
N GLN A 221 -2.09 7.02 8.73
CA GLN A 221 -2.34 7.84 7.54
C GLN A 221 -2.62 6.97 6.32
N LEU A 222 -1.79 5.95 6.08
CA LEU A 222 -1.98 4.99 4.99
C LEU A 222 -3.34 4.28 5.10
N TYR A 223 -3.68 3.80 6.29
CA TYR A 223 -4.94 3.11 6.57
C TYR A 223 -6.15 4.01 6.29
N THR A 224 -6.13 5.23 6.82
CA THR A 224 -7.23 6.20 6.65
C THR A 224 -7.46 6.49 5.17
N GLN A 225 -6.39 6.62 4.40
CA GLN A 225 -6.47 6.98 2.98
C GLN A 225 -6.89 5.81 2.08
N ASN A 226 -6.52 4.58 2.43
CA ASN A 226 -6.56 3.46 1.49
C ASN A 226 -7.37 2.25 1.96
N CYS A 227 -7.64 2.12 3.26
CA CYS A 227 -8.21 0.91 3.87
C CYS A 227 -9.56 1.16 4.54
N ALA A 228 -9.71 2.29 5.24
CA ALA A 228 -10.88 2.61 6.06
C ALA A 228 -12.21 2.63 5.29
N ALA A 229 -12.19 2.97 4.00
CA ALA A 229 -13.39 2.99 3.17
C ALA A 229 -14.08 1.62 3.07
N CYS A 230 -13.31 0.52 3.20
CA CYS A 230 -13.85 -0.84 3.24
C CYS A 230 -13.82 -1.42 4.66
N HIS A 231 -12.72 -1.23 5.40
CA HIS A 231 -12.52 -1.84 6.71
C HIS A 231 -13.08 -1.04 7.89
N GLY A 232 -13.65 0.15 7.65
CA GLY A 232 -14.16 1.05 8.68
C GLY A 232 -13.07 1.92 9.31
N GLU A 233 -13.39 3.13 9.78
CA GLU A 233 -12.42 3.99 10.48
C GLU A 233 -11.91 3.35 11.79
N ASN A 234 -12.75 2.53 12.42
CA ASN A 234 -12.44 1.80 13.65
C ASN A 234 -11.97 0.37 13.39
N GLY A 235 -11.79 -0.03 12.13
CA GLY A 235 -11.34 -1.39 11.78
C GLY A 235 -12.40 -2.48 11.87
N ALA A 236 -13.68 -2.15 12.08
CA ALA A 236 -14.73 -3.14 12.33
C ALA A 236 -15.25 -3.87 11.08
N GLY A 237 -14.66 -3.64 9.90
CA GLY A 237 -15.12 -4.22 8.63
C GLY A 237 -16.42 -3.59 8.11
N ASP A 238 -16.82 -2.44 8.67
CA ASP A 238 -18.08 -1.73 8.45
C ASP A 238 -17.87 -0.43 7.66
N GLY A 239 -16.85 -0.39 6.81
CA GLY A 239 -16.58 0.76 5.96
C GLY A 239 -17.78 1.08 5.06
N VAL A 240 -17.86 2.32 4.61
CA VAL A 240 -18.99 2.81 3.79
C VAL A 240 -19.25 2.00 2.50
N PHE A 241 -18.26 1.19 2.05
CA PHE A 241 -18.39 0.29 0.90
C PHE A 241 -18.40 -1.20 1.26
N ALA A 242 -18.46 -1.55 2.55
CA ALA A 242 -18.50 -2.94 2.99
C ALA A 242 -19.75 -3.67 2.44
N ASP A 243 -20.91 -3.01 2.50
CA ASP A 243 -22.20 -3.57 2.04
C ASP A 243 -22.30 -3.62 0.51
N ASP A 244 -21.74 -2.64 -0.19
CA ASP A 244 -21.73 -2.59 -1.66
C ASP A 244 -20.88 -3.73 -2.25
N LEU A 245 -19.77 -4.09 -1.58
CA LEU A 245 -18.96 -5.26 -1.94
C LEU A 245 -19.69 -6.57 -1.69
N ALA A 246 -20.37 -6.71 -0.54
CA ALA A 246 -21.17 -7.89 -0.25
C ALA A 246 -22.29 -8.09 -1.30
N THR A 247 -22.97 -7.01 -1.69
CA THR A 247 -24.03 -7.01 -2.70
C THR A 247 -23.49 -7.30 -4.11
N ALA A 248 -22.33 -6.74 -4.47
CA ALA A 248 -21.65 -7.06 -5.73
C ALA A 248 -21.20 -8.54 -5.79
N GLY A 249 -20.80 -9.08 -4.65
CA GLY A 249 -20.56 -10.51 -4.45
C GLY A 249 -21.78 -11.37 -4.76
N GLU A 250 -22.92 -11.05 -4.14
CA GLU A 250 -24.17 -11.78 -4.32
C GLU A 250 -24.68 -11.77 -5.77
N SER A 251 -24.55 -10.64 -6.46
CA SER A 251 -24.98 -10.51 -7.87
C SER A 251 -24.08 -11.27 -8.86
N SER A 252 -22.78 -11.38 -8.59
CA SER A 252 -21.84 -12.16 -9.43
C SER A 252 -22.00 -13.67 -9.27
N MET A 253 -22.54 -14.14 -8.13
CA MET A 253 -22.84 -15.56 -7.87
C MET A 253 -24.03 -16.10 -8.68
N GLN A 254 -24.91 -15.24 -9.21
CA GLN A 254 -26.08 -15.68 -9.97
C GLN A 254 -25.75 -16.28 -11.35
N THR A 255 -24.48 -16.26 -11.78
CA THR A 255 -24.07 -16.70 -13.14
C THR A 255 -23.13 -17.91 -13.19
N MET A 256 -22.71 -18.48 -12.06
CA MET A 256 -21.71 -19.56 -12.06
C MET A 256 -22.12 -20.75 -11.19
N GLU A 257 -22.72 -21.75 -11.85
CA GLU A 257 -23.11 -23.02 -11.24
C GLU A 257 -21.84 -23.78 -10.79
N GLY A 258 -21.66 -23.96 -9.47
CA GLY A 258 -20.55 -24.70 -8.88
C GLY A 258 -19.41 -23.88 -8.24
N ALA A 259 -19.49 -22.54 -8.21
CA ALA A 259 -18.45 -21.67 -7.63
C ALA A 259 -18.71 -21.25 -6.17
N MET A 260 -19.17 -22.18 -5.33
CA MET A 260 -19.66 -21.91 -3.96
C MET A 260 -18.62 -21.36 -2.98
N ASP A 261 -17.32 -21.32 -3.33
CA ASP A 261 -16.24 -20.96 -2.40
C ASP A 261 -15.61 -19.58 -2.65
N MET A 262 -16.00 -18.90 -3.74
CA MET A 262 -15.60 -17.51 -4.01
C MET A 262 -16.68 -16.54 -3.50
N VAL A 263 -17.12 -16.73 -2.26
CA VAL A 263 -17.97 -15.75 -1.58
C VAL A 263 -17.13 -14.50 -1.41
N MET A 264 -17.52 -13.39 -2.05
CA MET A 264 -17.01 -12.07 -1.70
C MET A 264 -17.35 -11.84 -0.23
N GLN A 265 -16.38 -12.13 0.64
CA GLN A 265 -16.55 -11.98 2.08
C GLN A 265 -16.51 -10.49 2.39
N SER A 266 -17.33 -10.07 3.37
CA SER A 266 -17.23 -8.75 3.98
C SER A 266 -15.77 -8.45 4.34
N PRO A 267 -15.34 -7.17 4.23
CA PRO A 267 -14.02 -6.76 4.65
C PRO A 267 -13.69 -7.29 6.06
N VAL A 268 -12.44 -7.69 6.27
CA VAL A 268 -12.00 -8.24 7.55
C VAL A 268 -12.24 -7.23 8.67
N ASP A 269 -12.91 -7.67 9.73
CA ASP A 269 -13.01 -7.00 11.03
C ASP A 269 -11.70 -7.16 11.80
N PHE A 270 -10.89 -6.11 11.79
CA PHE A 270 -9.63 -5.99 12.54
C PHE A 270 -9.82 -5.80 14.03
N THR A 271 -11.06 -5.65 14.53
CA THR A 271 -11.36 -5.63 15.97
C THR A 271 -11.63 -7.04 16.52
N ASN A 272 -11.87 -8.03 15.66
CA ASN A 272 -12.08 -9.42 16.05
C ASN A 272 -10.77 -10.10 16.50
N PRO A 273 -10.60 -10.38 17.81
CA PRO A 273 -9.35 -10.94 18.34
C PRO A 273 -9.09 -12.37 17.88
N ARG A 274 -10.13 -13.14 17.53
CA ARG A 274 -9.95 -14.52 17.06
C ARG A 274 -9.16 -14.54 15.77
N ARG A 275 -9.45 -13.63 14.83
CA ARG A 275 -8.74 -13.56 13.55
C ARG A 275 -7.38 -12.86 13.71
N MET A 276 -7.37 -11.71 14.38
CA MET A 276 -6.18 -10.88 14.44
C MET A 276 -5.07 -11.44 15.31
N LEU A 277 -5.41 -12.11 16.42
CA LEU A 277 -4.39 -12.69 17.28
C LEU A 277 -3.81 -14.00 16.74
N GLY A 278 -4.47 -14.65 15.79
CA GLY A 278 -3.95 -15.84 15.12
C GLY A 278 -3.16 -15.53 13.83
N ALA A 279 -3.30 -14.32 13.30
CA ALA A 279 -2.52 -13.83 12.16
C ALA A 279 -1.11 -13.43 12.61
N SER A 280 -0.07 -13.84 11.87
CA SER A 280 1.27 -13.27 12.01
C SER A 280 1.41 -11.99 11.19
N PRO A 281 2.34 -11.07 11.52
CA PRO A 281 2.60 -9.92 10.65
C PRO A 281 2.98 -10.32 9.22
N ALA A 282 3.72 -11.43 9.02
CA ALA A 282 4.00 -11.98 7.71
C ALA A 282 2.74 -12.43 6.95
N LEU A 283 1.76 -13.02 7.63
CA LEU A 283 0.47 -13.35 7.02
C LEU A 283 -0.24 -12.09 6.50
N LEU A 284 -0.30 -11.04 7.33
CA LEU A 284 -0.89 -9.75 6.93
C LEU A 284 -0.11 -9.10 5.78
N GLN A 285 1.22 -9.19 5.78
CA GLN A 285 2.08 -8.75 4.68
C GLN A 285 1.68 -9.44 3.38
N GLY A 286 1.53 -10.76 3.39
CA GLY A 286 1.10 -11.52 2.22
C GLY A 286 -0.28 -11.10 1.71
N LYS A 287 -1.25 -10.89 2.61
CA LYS A 287 -2.59 -10.41 2.25
C LYS A 287 -2.59 -9.01 1.64
N ILE A 288 -1.78 -8.10 2.16
CA ILE A 288 -1.64 -6.73 1.61
C ILE A 288 -0.96 -6.76 0.23
N LEU A 289 0.14 -7.51 0.10
CA LEU A 289 0.90 -7.62 -1.14
C LEU A 289 0.07 -8.21 -2.27
N ARG A 290 -0.59 -9.34 -2.01
CA ARG A 290 -1.34 -10.12 -3.01
C ARG A 290 -2.75 -9.59 -3.24
N GLY A 291 -3.36 -8.93 -2.23
CA GLY A 291 -4.80 -8.75 -2.17
C GLY A 291 -5.53 -10.04 -1.78
N GLY A 292 -6.86 -9.96 -1.63
CA GLY A 292 -7.69 -11.11 -1.29
C GLY A 292 -8.30 -11.74 -2.53
N MET A 293 -7.90 -12.97 -2.87
CA MET A 293 -8.54 -13.71 -3.97
C MET A 293 -10.02 -13.95 -3.63
N GLY A 294 -10.91 -13.52 -4.52
CA GLY A 294 -12.35 -13.69 -4.35
C GLY A 294 -13.01 -12.72 -3.37
N THR A 295 -12.27 -11.86 -2.65
CA THR A 295 -12.83 -10.92 -1.65
C THR A 295 -13.00 -9.49 -2.15
N GLY A 296 -12.58 -9.20 -3.39
CA GLY A 296 -12.60 -7.85 -3.94
C GLY A 296 -11.52 -6.91 -3.37
N MET A 297 -10.69 -7.38 -2.42
CA MET A 297 -9.58 -6.60 -1.87
C MET A 297 -8.48 -6.40 -2.94
N PRO A 298 -8.14 -5.16 -3.32
CA PRO A 298 -7.09 -4.88 -4.28
C PRO A 298 -5.71 -5.33 -3.79
N MET A 299 -4.80 -5.59 -4.73
CA MET A 299 -3.39 -5.79 -4.44
C MET A 299 -2.68 -4.46 -4.15
N TRP A 300 -1.82 -4.43 -3.13
CA TRP A 300 -1.09 -3.20 -2.74
C TRP A 300 0.42 -3.32 -2.90
N GLY A 301 0.95 -4.49 -3.28
CA GLY A 301 2.39 -4.68 -3.43
C GLY A 301 3.05 -3.86 -4.54
N SER A 302 2.28 -3.39 -5.54
CA SER A 302 2.80 -2.44 -6.54
C SER A 302 2.62 -0.97 -6.14
N ILE A 303 2.02 -0.71 -4.98
CA ILE A 303 1.67 0.63 -4.49
C ILE A 303 2.57 1.03 -3.33
N PHE A 304 2.62 0.22 -2.28
CA PHE A 304 3.30 0.56 -1.03
C PHE A 304 4.69 -0.05 -0.93
N THR A 305 5.65 0.75 -0.50
CA THR A 305 7.00 0.27 -0.15
C THR A 305 6.94 -0.75 0.96
N GLU A 306 8.00 -1.55 1.11
CA GLU A 306 8.08 -2.54 2.19
C GLU A 306 7.90 -1.88 3.58
N GLU A 307 8.54 -0.73 3.80
CA GLU A 307 8.40 0.06 5.02
C GLU A 307 6.95 0.50 5.25
N GLN A 308 6.28 1.05 4.23
CA GLN A 308 4.88 1.45 4.31
C GLN A 308 3.94 0.27 4.65
N ILE A 309 4.23 -0.92 4.14
CA ILE A 309 3.46 -2.13 4.47
C ILE A 309 3.67 -2.50 5.94
N TRP A 310 4.90 -2.44 6.45
CA TRP A 310 5.18 -2.73 7.86
C TRP A 310 4.56 -1.70 8.81
N ASP A 311 4.59 -0.41 8.45
CA ASP A 311 3.90 0.66 9.17
C ASP A 311 2.38 0.43 9.22
N LEU A 312 1.79 0.06 8.07
CA LEU A 312 0.37 -0.27 7.98
C LEU A 312 0.02 -1.47 8.88
N ILE A 313 0.85 -2.53 8.87
CA ILE A 313 0.64 -3.71 9.73
C ILE A 313 0.74 -3.35 11.21
N ALA A 314 1.74 -2.56 11.61
CA ALA A 314 1.91 -2.09 12.98
C ALA A 314 0.66 -1.32 13.45
N TYR A 315 0.12 -0.45 12.59
CA TYR A 315 -1.13 0.27 12.88
C TYR A 315 -2.35 -0.66 12.94
N ILE A 316 -2.48 -1.66 12.06
CA ILE A 316 -3.61 -2.60 12.10
C ILE A 316 -3.66 -3.36 13.44
N TYR A 317 -2.51 -3.77 14.01
CA TYR A 317 -2.48 -4.37 15.35
C TYR A 317 -2.87 -3.41 16.48
N SER A 318 -2.82 -2.09 16.24
CA SER A 318 -3.32 -1.11 17.20
C SER A 318 -4.84 -1.17 17.40
N PHE A 319 -5.60 -1.97 16.64
CA PHE A 319 -6.99 -2.28 16.98
C PHE A 319 -7.12 -3.35 18.08
N GLN A 320 -6.07 -4.14 18.31
CA GLN A 320 -6.06 -5.27 19.25
C GLN A 320 -5.41 -4.96 20.60
N PHE A 321 -4.49 -3.99 20.65
CA PHE A 321 -3.67 -3.74 21.83
C PHE A 321 -3.78 -2.29 22.30
N GLU A 322 -3.86 -2.07 23.61
CA GLU A 322 -3.78 -0.73 24.19
C GLU A 322 -2.32 -0.33 24.37
N TYR A 323 -1.83 0.54 23.48
CA TYR A 323 -0.46 1.05 23.54
C TYR A 323 -0.30 2.23 24.51
N GLU A 324 -1.36 3.01 24.70
CA GLU A 324 -1.43 4.16 25.61
C GLU A 324 -2.79 4.14 26.34
N ARG A 325 -2.89 4.84 27.49
CA ARG A 325 -4.16 5.02 28.22
C ARG A 325 -5.02 6.14 27.65
#